data_AF-A0A8H3ME63-F1
#
_entry.id   AF-A0A8H3ME63-F1
#
_cell.length_a   1.000
_cell.length_b   1.000
_cell.length_c   1.000
_cell.angle_alpha   90.00
_cell.angle_beta   90.00
_cell.angle_gamma   90.00
#
_symmetry.space_group_name_H-M   'P 1'
#
loop_
_entity.id
_entity.type
_entity.pdbx_description
1 polymer ?
#
loop_
_entity_poly.entity_id
_entity_poly.type
_entity_poly.pdbx_seq_one_letter_code
_entity_poly.pdbx_strand_id
1 'polypeptide(L)'
;MSCIMIALTIHVKSVLPAQLKIAVKNEPVHPPKSHLTRKPKRRKDSVVTEETTGDFFDLYNSIINMEGQEEIAKRDVIKSYFNFGKILDDCFNYYKKDNPKCTAQALVNKKVWEQLPNVSDDALRKKKKRALKIFELFNKIGEDKIQKIKSFSASSILKLDQGKIVEILIRFAISSS
;
A
#
# COMPACT_ATOMS: atom_id res chain seq x y z
N MET A 1 -36.77 15.83 25.01
CA MET A 1 -37.46 14.56 24.72
C MET A 1 -36.57 13.77 23.77
N SER A 2 -35.67 12.94 24.29
CA SER A 2 -35.85 11.50 24.57
C SER A 2 -36.15 10.64 23.34
N CYS A 3 -35.11 9.88 22.97
CA CYS A 3 -35.09 8.46 22.64
C CYS A 3 -36.04 7.93 21.56
N ILE A 4 -35.47 7.49 20.43
CA ILE A 4 -35.78 6.15 19.89
C ILE A 4 -34.50 5.48 19.39
N MET A 5 -34.12 4.43 20.13
CA MET A 5 -33.15 3.41 19.81
C MET A 5 -33.79 2.39 18.87
N ILE A 6 -33.12 1.95 17.81
CA ILE A 6 -33.32 0.60 17.25
C ILE A 6 -31.95 0.03 16.88
N ALA A 7 -31.51 -0.90 17.73
CA ALA A 7 -30.43 -1.83 17.45
C ALA A 7 -30.95 -2.94 16.53
N LEU A 8 -30.18 -3.32 15.51
CA LEU A 8 -30.38 -4.58 14.80
C LEU A 8 -29.07 -5.37 14.79
N THR A 9 -29.01 -6.33 15.69
CA THR A 9 -28.01 -7.40 15.78
C THR A 9 -28.34 -8.47 14.75
N ILE A 10 -27.50 -8.69 13.72
CA ILE A 10 -27.53 -9.92 12.93
C ILE A 10 -26.14 -10.53 12.80
N HIS A 11 -26.15 -11.83 13.07
CA HIS A 11 -25.11 -12.82 13.32
C HIS A 11 -24.17 -13.06 12.12
N VAL A 12 -22.86 -12.91 12.31
CA VAL A 12 -21.84 -13.41 11.38
C VAL A 12 -21.61 -14.89 11.67
N LYS A 13 -21.96 -15.78 10.74
CA LYS A 13 -21.41 -17.14 10.66
C LYS A 13 -20.24 -17.11 9.69
N SER A 14 -19.03 -17.18 10.21
CA SER A 14 -17.80 -17.35 9.44
C SER A 14 -17.73 -18.79 8.88
N VAL A 15 -17.67 -18.92 7.57
CA VAL A 15 -17.31 -20.17 6.88
C VAL A 15 -15.92 -19.99 6.27
N LEU A 16 -14.93 -20.68 6.84
CA LEU A 16 -13.59 -20.83 6.27
C LEU A 16 -13.63 -21.97 5.24
N PRO A 17 -13.02 -21.84 4.04
CA PRO A 17 -12.77 -23.00 3.20
C PRO A 17 -11.46 -23.69 3.58
N ALA A 18 -11.56 -24.97 3.94
CA ALA A 18 -10.44 -25.90 4.04
C ALA A 18 -9.99 -26.33 2.63
N GLN A 19 -8.68 -26.29 2.36
CA GLN A 19 -8.06 -27.06 1.28
C GLN A 19 -6.70 -27.57 1.75
N LEU A 20 -6.63 -28.88 2.01
CA LEU A 20 -5.38 -29.63 2.00
C LEU A 20 -5.66 -31.01 1.39
N LYS A 21 -5.15 -31.23 0.18
CA LYS A 21 -4.94 -32.55 -0.40
C LYS A 21 -3.43 -32.79 -0.44
N ILE A 22 -2.98 -33.94 0.05
CA ILE A 22 -2.42 -35.04 -0.74
C ILE A 22 -1.86 -36.07 0.25
N ALA A 23 -2.39 -37.27 0.19
CA ALA A 23 -1.78 -38.47 0.75
C ALA A 23 -1.15 -39.25 -0.42
N VAL A 24 0.13 -39.62 -0.30
CA VAL A 24 0.64 -40.88 -0.88
C VAL A 24 1.53 -41.50 0.18
N LYS A 25 1.05 -42.61 0.70
CA LYS A 25 1.67 -43.48 1.69
C LYS A 25 2.11 -44.72 0.92
N ASN A 26 3.40 -45.05 0.92
CA ASN A 26 3.89 -46.36 0.49
C ASN A 26 5.22 -46.69 1.21
N GLU A 27 5.17 -47.70 2.06
CA GLU A 27 6.27 -48.57 2.54
C GLU A 27 5.59 -49.87 3.04
N PRO A 28 6.28 -51.01 3.32
CA PRO A 28 7.69 -51.37 3.10
C PRO A 28 7.90 -52.83 2.58
N VAL A 29 9.13 -53.19 2.15
CA VAL A 29 9.64 -54.59 2.20
C VAL A 29 11.14 -54.58 2.54
N HIS A 30 11.56 -55.46 3.46
CA HIS A 30 12.82 -55.47 4.22
C HIS A 30 13.68 -56.75 3.89
N PRO A 31 14.81 -57.06 4.60
CA PRO A 31 16.26 -56.93 4.25
C PRO A 31 17.01 -58.27 3.94
N PRO A 32 18.37 -58.31 3.91
CA PRO A 32 19.15 -58.69 5.12
C PRO A 32 20.54 -58.01 5.31
N LYS A 33 21.21 -58.38 6.42
CA LYS A 33 22.25 -57.69 7.23
C LYS A 33 23.70 -58.20 7.00
N SER A 34 24.71 -57.39 7.35
CA SER A 34 25.99 -57.79 8.02
C SER A 34 26.76 -56.53 8.50
N HIS A 35 26.83 -56.22 9.81
CA HIS A 35 27.82 -56.59 10.84
C HIS A 35 29.12 -55.74 10.91
N LEU A 36 29.12 -54.78 11.87
CA LEU A 36 30.14 -54.44 12.90
C LEU A 36 31.65 -54.39 12.47
N THR A 37 32.44 -53.32 12.61
CA THR A 37 32.83 -52.57 13.83
C THR A 37 33.82 -51.44 13.46
N ARG A 38 33.72 -50.27 14.12
CA ARG A 38 34.82 -49.45 14.73
C ARG A 38 34.36 -47.99 14.97
N LYS A 39 34.65 -47.46 16.16
CA LYS A 39 34.51 -46.06 16.64
C LYS A 39 35.90 -45.62 17.18
N PRO A 40 36.20 -44.34 17.51
CA PRO A 40 35.52 -43.06 17.18
C PRO A 40 36.48 -41.86 16.87
N LYS A 41 35.85 -40.70 16.58
CA LYS A 41 36.22 -39.33 17.03
C LYS A 41 37.24 -38.51 16.22
N ARG A 42 36.77 -37.44 15.59
CA ARG A 42 37.31 -36.06 15.71
C ARG A 42 36.21 -35.05 15.36
N ARG A 43 35.96 -34.14 16.29
CA ARG A 43 35.04 -33.00 16.14
C ARG A 43 35.62 -32.08 15.07
N LYS A 44 34.79 -31.66 14.12
CA LYS A 44 34.97 -30.37 13.46
C LYS A 44 33.76 -29.55 13.89
N ASP A 45 34.02 -28.61 14.78
CA ASP A 45 33.10 -27.52 15.05
C ASP A 45 32.98 -26.76 13.72
N SER A 46 31.89 -27.01 13.00
CA SER A 46 31.53 -26.19 11.85
C SER A 46 30.98 -24.90 12.43
N VAL A 47 31.90 -23.99 12.75
CA VAL A 47 31.59 -22.56 12.70
C VAL A 47 31.17 -22.31 11.26
N VAL A 48 29.86 -22.28 11.05
CA VAL A 48 29.29 -21.51 9.95
C VAL A 48 29.49 -20.06 10.37
N THR A 49 30.69 -19.55 10.11
CA THR A 49 30.82 -18.14 9.78
C THR A 49 30.03 -17.99 8.49
N GLU A 50 28.82 -17.44 8.61
CA GLU A 50 28.20 -16.73 7.50
C GLU A 50 29.16 -15.59 7.16
N GLU A 51 30.13 -15.90 6.29
CA GLU A 51 30.97 -14.90 5.66
C GLU A 51 30.03 -13.99 4.89
N THR A 52 29.69 -12.87 5.53
CA THR A 52 28.97 -11.77 4.95
C THR A 52 29.93 -11.05 4.00
N THR A 53 30.35 -11.74 2.94
CA THR A 53 31.17 -11.15 1.88
C THR A 53 30.24 -10.51 0.87
N GLY A 54 29.47 -9.52 1.33
CA GLY A 54 28.88 -8.56 0.41
C GLY A 54 30.01 -7.65 -0.03
N ASP A 55 30.54 -7.87 -1.24
CA ASP A 55 31.51 -6.94 -1.83
C ASP A 55 30.90 -5.53 -1.83
N PHE A 56 31.73 -4.49 -1.71
CA PHE A 56 31.25 -3.10 -1.73
C PHE A 56 30.39 -2.82 -2.97
N PHE A 57 30.69 -3.51 -4.08
CA PHE A 57 29.88 -3.50 -5.29
C PHE A 57 28.45 -4.01 -5.05
N ASP A 58 28.28 -5.14 -4.36
CA ASP A 58 26.97 -5.70 -4.03
C ASP A 58 26.18 -4.77 -3.11
N LEU A 59 26.84 -4.19 -2.10
CA LEU A 59 26.24 -3.24 -1.19
C LEU A 59 25.78 -1.96 -1.92
N TYR A 60 26.61 -1.41 -2.81
CA TYR A 60 26.25 -0.23 -3.62
C TYR A 60 25.04 -0.52 -4.53
N ASN A 61 25.05 -1.64 -5.25
CA ASN A 61 23.94 -2.01 -6.12
C ASN A 61 22.64 -2.26 -5.34
N SER A 62 22.75 -2.83 -4.14
CA SER A 62 21.61 -2.99 -3.22
C SER A 62 20.99 -1.65 -2.85
N ILE A 63 21.81 -0.63 -2.53
CA ILE A 63 21.33 0.73 -2.25
C ILE A 63 20.55 1.30 -3.45
N ILE A 64 21.13 1.26 -4.66
CA ILE A 64 20.47 1.79 -5.86
C ILE A 64 19.12 1.11 -6.13
N ASN A 65 19.06 -0.21 -5.95
CA ASN A 65 17.82 -0.95 -6.12
C ASN A 65 16.78 -0.55 -5.06
N MET A 66 17.18 -0.45 -3.79
CA MET A 66 16.28 -0.06 -2.70
C MET A 66 15.77 1.37 -2.86
N GLU A 67 16.62 2.31 -3.28
CA GLU A 67 16.21 3.68 -3.62
C GLU A 67 15.20 3.68 -4.78
N GLY A 68 15.45 2.88 -5.82
CA GLY A 68 14.52 2.70 -6.94
C GLY A 68 13.15 2.16 -6.49
N GLN A 69 13.12 1.15 -5.62
CA GLN A 69 11.87 0.63 -5.05
C GLN A 69 11.15 1.66 -4.16
N GLU A 70 11.90 2.45 -3.40
CA GLU A 70 11.35 3.53 -2.59
C GLU A 70 10.69 4.62 -3.47
N GLU A 71 11.31 4.98 -4.60
CA GLU A 71 10.72 5.89 -5.59
C GLU A 71 9.41 5.33 -6.16
N ILE A 72 9.40 4.06 -6.56
CA ILE A 72 8.20 3.38 -7.08
C ILE A 72 7.08 3.39 -6.04
N ALA A 73 7.38 2.98 -4.80
CA ALA A 73 6.41 2.97 -3.71
C ALA A 73 5.85 4.37 -3.42
N LYS A 74 6.69 5.42 -3.47
CA LYS A 74 6.23 6.81 -3.34
C LYS A 74 5.24 7.18 -4.44
N ARG A 75 5.53 6.84 -5.71
CA ARG A 75 4.64 7.09 -6.86
C ARG A 75 3.32 6.35 -6.70
N ASP A 76 3.33 5.10 -6.30
CA ASP A 76 2.12 4.28 -6.11
C ASP A 76 1.20 4.82 -5.02
N VAL A 77 1.79 5.30 -3.91
CA VAL A 77 1.03 5.96 -2.86
C VAL A 77 0.39 7.25 -3.39
N ILE A 78 1.13 8.07 -4.14
CA ILE A 78 0.61 9.31 -4.73
C ILE A 78 -0.51 9.00 -5.73
N LYS A 79 -0.32 7.98 -6.56
CA LYS A 79 -1.31 7.52 -7.55
C LYS A 79 -2.60 7.04 -6.88
N SER A 80 -2.47 6.30 -5.78
CA SER A 80 -3.63 5.86 -4.99
C SER A 80 -4.42 7.03 -4.41
N TYR A 81 -3.73 8.05 -3.89
CA TYR A 81 -4.39 9.28 -3.42
C TYR A 81 -5.06 10.05 -4.56
N PHE A 82 -4.41 10.16 -5.73
CA PHE A 82 -4.98 10.79 -6.91
C PHE A 82 -6.27 10.10 -7.34
N ASN A 83 -6.24 8.78 -7.50
CA ASN A 83 -7.42 7.99 -7.89
C ASN A 83 -8.55 8.11 -6.86
N PHE A 84 -8.22 8.08 -5.57
CA PHE A 84 -9.22 8.27 -4.52
C PHE A 84 -9.83 9.68 -4.58
N GLY A 85 -9.03 10.72 -4.82
CA GLY A 85 -9.50 12.09 -5.00
C GLY A 85 -10.40 12.24 -6.22
N LYS A 86 -10.04 11.61 -7.34
CA LYS A 86 -10.86 11.58 -8.57
C LYS A 86 -12.24 10.98 -8.31
N ILE A 87 -12.31 9.82 -7.66
CA ILE A 87 -13.59 9.17 -7.32
C ILE A 87 -14.44 10.06 -6.39
N LEU A 88 -13.81 10.73 -5.42
CA LEU A 88 -14.51 11.67 -4.53
C LEU A 88 -15.10 12.85 -5.31
N ASP A 89 -14.33 13.42 -6.23
CA ASP A 89 -14.75 14.55 -7.06
C ASP A 89 -15.87 14.14 -8.03
N ASP A 90 -15.73 13.00 -8.71
CA ASP A 90 -16.74 12.44 -9.60
C ASP A 90 -18.06 12.19 -8.86
N CYS A 91 -18.01 11.60 -7.66
CA CYS A 91 -19.20 11.39 -6.84
C CYS A 91 -19.83 12.72 -6.40
N PHE A 92 -19.01 13.71 -6.05
CA PHE A 92 -19.51 15.04 -5.68
C PHE A 92 -20.20 15.72 -6.86
N ASN A 93 -19.57 15.72 -8.03
CA ASN A 93 -20.12 16.30 -9.26
C ASN A 93 -21.39 15.58 -9.71
N TYR A 94 -21.48 14.26 -9.53
CA TYR A 94 -22.70 13.49 -9.76
C TYR A 94 -23.85 13.98 -8.89
N TYR A 95 -23.68 14.02 -7.56
CA TYR A 95 -24.77 14.43 -6.67
C TYR A 95 -25.10 15.92 -6.78
N LYS A 96 -24.13 16.77 -7.09
CA LYS A 96 -24.31 18.21 -7.23
C LYS A 96 -25.26 18.59 -8.38
N LYS A 97 -25.50 17.70 -9.36
CA LYS A 97 -26.43 17.94 -10.47
C LYS A 97 -27.85 18.23 -9.97
N ASP A 98 -28.31 17.45 -9.00
CA ASP A 98 -29.70 17.47 -8.52
C ASP A 98 -29.84 17.98 -7.08
N ASN A 99 -28.73 18.31 -6.42
CA ASN A 99 -28.72 18.62 -4.99
C ASN A 99 -27.91 19.90 -4.67
N PRO A 100 -28.32 20.68 -3.66
CA PRO A 100 -27.48 21.72 -3.09
C PRO A 100 -26.13 21.17 -2.63
N LYS A 101 -25.10 22.03 -2.62
CA LYS A 101 -23.72 21.68 -2.25
C LYS A 101 -23.62 20.89 -0.94
N CYS A 102 -24.34 21.31 0.09
CA CYS A 102 -24.32 20.65 1.40
C CYS A 102 -24.87 19.22 1.34
N THR A 103 -25.97 19.01 0.62
CA THR A 103 -26.60 17.69 0.45
C THR A 103 -25.70 16.76 -0.38
N ALA A 104 -25.14 17.25 -1.49
CA ALA A 104 -24.18 16.48 -2.29
C ALA A 104 -22.98 16.02 -1.45
N GLN A 105 -22.43 16.91 -0.61
CA GLN A 105 -21.32 16.57 0.28
C GLN A 105 -21.70 15.50 1.32
N ALA A 106 -22.90 15.60 1.90
CA ALA A 106 -23.42 14.61 2.84
C ALA A 106 -23.58 13.23 2.19
N LEU A 107 -24.08 13.19 0.94
CA LEU A 107 -24.22 11.95 0.17
C LEU A 107 -22.87 11.31 -0.17
N VAL A 108 -21.87 12.10 -0.57
CA VAL A 108 -20.50 11.58 -0.75
C VAL A 108 -19.95 11.03 0.57
N ASN A 109 -20.15 11.73 1.69
CA ASN A 109 -19.69 11.27 2.99
C ASN A 109 -20.35 9.95 3.37
N LYS A 110 -21.67 9.83 3.21
CA LYS A 110 -22.43 8.60 3.45
C LYS A 110 -21.89 7.44 2.61
N LYS A 111 -21.73 7.63 1.30
CA LYS A 111 -21.20 6.60 0.38
C LYS A 111 -19.80 6.11 0.80
N VAL A 112 -18.92 7.03 1.21
CA VAL A 112 -17.57 6.67 1.66
C VAL A 112 -17.61 5.89 2.97
N TRP A 113 -18.51 6.28 3.90
CA TRP A 113 -18.70 5.58 5.17
C TRP A 113 -19.20 4.15 5.00
N GLU A 114 -20.17 3.94 4.11
CA GLU A 114 -20.70 2.61 3.79
C GLU A 114 -19.62 1.68 3.24
N GLN A 115 -18.64 2.23 2.51
CA GLN A 115 -17.53 1.44 1.94
C GLN A 115 -16.35 1.25 2.92
N LEU A 116 -16.23 2.10 3.95
CA LEU A 116 -15.12 2.10 4.89
C LEU A 116 -15.58 2.12 6.36
N PRO A 117 -16.43 1.17 6.79
CA PRO A 117 -17.08 1.23 8.10
C PRO A 117 -16.12 1.11 9.29
N ASN A 118 -14.94 0.50 9.08
CA ASN A 118 -13.99 0.20 10.14
C ASN A 118 -12.87 1.25 10.30
N VAL A 119 -12.95 2.37 9.58
CA VAL A 119 -11.94 3.44 9.64
C VAL A 119 -12.42 4.56 10.54
N SER A 120 -11.58 5.00 11.49
CA SER A 120 -11.88 6.18 12.31
C SER A 120 -12.15 7.43 11.46
N ASP A 121 -13.17 8.21 11.84
CA ASP A 121 -13.57 9.48 11.21
C ASP A 121 -12.38 10.40 10.95
N ASP A 122 -11.49 10.50 11.93
CA ASP A 122 -10.33 11.40 11.90
C ASP A 122 -9.30 10.95 10.86
N ALA A 123 -9.03 9.65 10.81
CA ALA A 123 -8.12 9.07 9.82
C ALA A 123 -8.70 9.20 8.40
N LEU A 124 -9.99 8.93 8.25
CA LEU A 124 -10.70 9.04 6.98
C LEU A 124 -10.73 10.49 6.47
N ARG A 125 -11.10 11.44 7.34
CA ARG A 125 -11.10 12.88 7.03
C ARG A 125 -9.72 13.35 6.55
N LYS A 126 -8.65 12.97 7.24
CA LYS A 126 -7.26 13.31 6.86
C LYS A 126 -6.89 12.73 5.49
N LYS A 127 -7.22 11.46 5.22
CA LYS A 127 -6.96 10.81 3.92
C LYS A 127 -7.75 11.46 2.78
N LYS A 128 -9.04 11.76 2.98
CA LYS A 128 -9.89 12.46 1.99
C LYS A 128 -9.34 13.84 1.64
N LYS A 129 -9.00 14.66 2.65
CA LYS A 129 -8.44 16.00 2.42
C LYS A 129 -7.16 15.95 1.59
N ARG A 130 -6.29 14.98 1.89
CA ARG A 130 -5.04 14.76 1.16
C ARG A 130 -5.28 14.28 -0.27
N ALA A 131 -6.22 13.35 -0.46
CA ALA A 131 -6.59 12.83 -1.77
C ALA A 131 -7.10 13.95 -2.70
N LEU A 132 -8.03 14.78 -2.20
CA LEU A 132 -8.56 15.91 -2.97
C LEU A 132 -7.48 16.91 -3.38
N LYS A 133 -6.56 17.26 -2.47
CA LYS A 133 -5.43 18.15 -2.79
C LYS A 133 -4.49 17.57 -3.85
N ILE A 134 -4.16 16.29 -3.75
CA ILE A 134 -3.30 15.61 -4.73
C ILE A 134 -4.01 15.54 -6.08
N PHE A 135 -5.30 15.18 -6.09
CA PHE A 135 -6.11 15.17 -7.30
C PHE A 135 -6.16 16.54 -7.97
N GLU A 136 -6.52 17.59 -7.24
CA GLU A 136 -6.57 18.97 -7.76
C GLU A 136 -5.24 19.40 -8.40
N LEU A 137 -4.12 19.11 -7.72
CA LEU A 137 -2.79 19.43 -8.22
C LEU A 137 -2.48 18.70 -9.53
N PHE A 138 -2.56 17.37 -9.56
CA PHE A 138 -2.17 16.58 -10.74
C PHE A 138 -3.20 16.65 -11.86
N ASN A 139 -4.47 16.93 -11.57
CA ASN A 139 -5.47 17.23 -12.58
C ASN A 139 -5.15 18.55 -13.31
N LYS A 140 -4.56 19.52 -12.61
CA LYS A 140 -4.11 20.79 -13.20
C LYS A 140 -2.81 20.66 -14.00
N ILE A 141 -1.83 19.90 -13.50
CA ILE A 141 -0.48 19.86 -14.08
C ILE A 141 -0.22 18.68 -15.02
N GLY A 142 -1.12 17.69 -15.04
CA GLY A 142 -0.99 16.44 -15.79
C GLY A 142 -0.76 15.24 -14.86
N GLU A 143 -1.57 14.20 -15.06
CA GLU A 143 -1.48 12.93 -14.34
C GLU A 143 -0.15 12.20 -14.64
N ASP A 144 0.40 12.40 -15.84
CA ASP A 144 1.71 11.89 -16.28
C ASP A 144 2.86 12.38 -15.38
N LYS A 145 2.71 13.56 -14.77
CA LYS A 145 3.74 14.14 -13.89
C LYS A 145 3.94 13.33 -12.61
N ILE A 146 2.97 12.51 -12.20
CA ILE A 146 3.14 11.59 -11.06
C ILE A 146 4.33 10.64 -11.30
N GLN A 147 4.53 10.19 -12.54
CA GLN A 147 5.62 9.28 -12.90
C GLN A 147 7.01 9.93 -12.82
N LYS A 148 7.08 11.26 -12.84
CA LYS A 148 8.34 12.00 -12.77
C LYS A 148 8.80 12.28 -11.33
N ILE A 149 8.05 11.84 -10.32
CA ILE A 149 8.37 12.10 -8.90
C ILE A 149 9.48 11.16 -8.45
N LYS A 150 10.58 11.72 -7.94
CA LYS A 150 11.68 10.96 -7.34
C LYS A 150 11.71 11.11 -5.83
N SER A 151 11.76 12.35 -5.35
CA SER A 151 12.09 12.65 -3.94
C SER A 151 10.89 13.00 -3.07
N PHE A 152 9.72 13.30 -3.63
CA PHE A 152 8.58 13.78 -2.86
C PHE A 152 7.65 12.66 -2.41
N SER A 153 7.37 12.60 -1.11
CA SER A 153 6.27 11.77 -0.59
C SER A 153 4.93 12.50 -0.75
N ALA A 154 3.82 11.75 -0.74
CA ALA A 154 2.49 12.35 -0.71
C ALA A 154 2.26 13.26 0.53
N SER A 155 3.00 13.06 1.64
CA SER A 155 2.91 13.90 2.84
C SER A 155 3.63 15.22 2.62
N SER A 156 4.78 15.18 1.94
CA SER A 156 5.57 16.34 1.58
C SER A 156 4.85 17.22 0.56
N ILE A 157 4.13 16.61 -0.40
CA ILE A 157 3.33 17.33 -1.40
C ILE A 157 2.27 18.22 -0.74
N LEU A 158 1.66 17.75 0.36
CA LEU A 158 0.63 18.51 1.09
C LEU A 158 1.16 19.78 1.77
N LYS A 159 2.47 19.81 2.05
CA LYS A 159 3.18 20.93 2.70
C LYS A 159 3.75 21.93 1.69
N LEU A 160 3.60 21.69 0.39
CA LEU A 160 4.02 22.63 -0.63
C LEU A 160 3.07 23.82 -0.61
N ASP A 161 3.62 25.01 -0.36
CA ASP A 161 2.91 26.27 -0.61
C ASP A 161 2.78 26.52 -2.12
N GLN A 162 1.87 27.39 -2.55
CA GLN A 162 1.65 27.77 -3.95
C GLN A 162 2.97 28.10 -4.67
N GLY A 163 3.91 28.79 -4.00
CA GLY A 163 5.23 29.10 -4.55
C GLY A 163 6.08 27.86 -4.88
N LYS A 164 6.06 26.83 -4.04
CA LYS A 164 6.80 25.58 -4.30
C LYS A 164 6.12 24.69 -5.33
N ILE A 165 4.80 24.79 -5.48
CA ILE A 165 4.06 24.15 -6.56
C ILE A 165 4.49 24.75 -7.91
N VAL A 166 4.65 26.08 -7.98
CA VAL A 166 5.20 26.77 -9.15
C VAL A 166 6.65 26.36 -9.42
N GLU A 167 7.49 26.24 -8.39
CA GLU A 167 8.87 25.74 -8.56
C GLU A 167 8.92 24.32 -9.15
N ILE A 168 8.05 23.42 -8.66
CA ILE A 168 7.94 22.05 -9.17
C ILE A 168 7.43 22.05 -10.62
N LEU A 169 6.45 22.89 -10.94
CA LEU A 169 5.97 23.11 -12.30
C LEU A 169 7.09 23.58 -13.24
N ILE A 170 7.88 24.56 -12.80
CA ILE A 170 9.02 25.09 -13.55
C ILE A 170 10.07 23.99 -13.77
N ARG A 171 10.43 23.22 -12.74
CA ARG A 171 11.37 22.09 -12.90
C ARG A 171 10.86 21.06 -13.90
N PHE A 172 9.57 20.70 -13.85
CA PHE A 172 8.99 19.75 -14.81
C PHE A 172 8.90 20.31 -16.23
N ALA A 173 8.69 21.62 -16.40
CA ALA A 173 8.71 22.28 -17.70
C ALA A 173 10.12 22.30 -18.31
N ILE A 174 11.14 22.62 -17.51
CA ILE A 174 12.55 22.67 -17.96
C ILE A 174 13.07 21.27 -18.31
N SER A 175 12.73 20.23 -17.55
CA SER A 175 13.15 18.84 -17.83
C SER A 175 12.37 18.15 -18.97
N SER A 176 11.51 18.87 -19.70
CA SER A 176 10.77 18.35 -20.86
C SER A 176 11.23 18.99 -22.18
N SER A 177 12.29 19.80 -22.15
CA SER A 177 12.98 20.38 -23.33
C SER A 177 14.35 19.72 -23.52
#